data_AF-A0A821E4A4-F1
#
_entry.id   AF-A0A821E4A4-F1
#
_cell.length_a   1.000
_cell.length_b   1.000
_cell.length_c   1.000
_cell.angle_alpha   90.00
_cell.angle_beta   90.00
_cell.angle_gamma   90.00
#
_symmetry.space_group_name_H-M   'P 1'
#
loop_
_entity.id
_entity.type
_entity.pdbx_description
1 polymer ?
#
loop_
_entity_poly.entity_id
_entity_poly.type
_entity_poly.pdbx_seq_one_letter_code
_entity_poly.pdbx_strand_id
1 'polypeptide(L)' 'MIAIRGHLESESSANRGNFIELLNWASGTDPIVSSILNDSAKNSTYLSPYIQNELISLLALHIRQQISEKERSLNYARS' A
#
# COMPACT_ATOMS: atom_id res chain seq x y z
N MET A 1 4.29 2.76 -16.63
CA MET A 1 3.82 1.91 -15.51
C MET A 1 3.94 2.75 -14.24
N ILE A 2 2.86 2.97 -13.52
CA ILE A 2 2.90 3.69 -12.25
C ILE A 2 3.63 2.79 -11.26
N ALA A 3 4.81 3.20 -10.81
CA ALA A 3 5.60 2.41 -9.88
C ALA A 3 4.99 2.54 -8.47
N ILE A 4 4.36 1.47 -7.98
CA ILE A 4 3.83 1.45 -6.61
C ILE A 4 4.99 1.55 -5.60
N ARG A 5 6.12 0.90 -5.89
CA ARG A 5 7.36 1.03 -5.13
C ARG A 5 8.40 1.85 -5.91
N GLY A 6 9.10 2.76 -5.24
CA GLY A 6 10.14 3.57 -5.86
C GLY A 6 11.40 2.75 -6.13
N HIS A 7 12.16 3.11 -7.18
CA HIS A 7 13.51 2.54 -7.35
C HIS A 7 14.47 3.05 -6.28
N LEU A 8 14.34 4.34 -5.93
CA LEU A 8 15.05 5.01 -4.85
C LEU A 8 14.02 5.72 -3.98
N GLU A 9 13.96 5.37 -2.70
CA GLU A 9 12.92 5.83 -1.78
C GLU A 9 13.42 6.88 -0.78
N SER A 10 14.66 7.35 -0.98
CA SER A 10 15.26 8.42 -0.18
C SER A 10 14.47 9.72 -0.29
N GLU A 11 14.51 10.56 0.74
CA GLU A 11 13.82 11.86 0.74
C GLU A 11 14.20 12.76 -0.44
N SER A 12 15.43 12.63 -0.93
CA SER A 12 15.95 13.36 -2.09
C SER A 12 15.56 12.76 -3.45
N SER A 13 14.89 11.60 -3.47
CA SER A 13 14.52 10.94 -4.72
C SER A 13 13.37 11.67 -5.40
N ALA A 14 13.49 11.89 -6.71
CA ALA A 14 12.42 12.45 -7.53
C ALA A 14 11.18 11.54 -7.61
N ASN A 15 11.34 10.24 -7.33
CA ASN A 15 10.24 9.28 -7.29
C ASN A 15 10.44 8.31 -6.12
N ARG A 16 9.90 8.69 -4.96
CA ARG A 16 9.91 7.87 -3.74
C ARG A 16 8.93 6.70 -3.79
N GLY A 17 8.14 6.57 -4.84
CA GLY A 17 7.12 5.53 -5.00
C GLY A 17 5.78 5.89 -4.37
N ASN A 18 4.70 5.49 -5.03
CA ASN A 18 3.34 5.83 -4.59
C ASN A 18 2.96 5.20 -3.24
N PHE A 19 3.58 4.08 -2.86
CA PHE A 19 3.31 3.41 -1.59
C PHE A 19 3.68 4.29 -0.38
N ILE A 20 4.82 4.98 -0.44
CA ILE A 20 5.26 5.89 0.63
C ILE A 20 4.31 7.08 0.73
N GLU A 21 3.89 7.65 -0.40
CA GLU A 21 2.93 8.76 -0.42
C GLU A 21 1.58 8.36 0.16
N LEU A 22 1.10 7.15 -0.13
CA LEU A 22 -0.14 6.62 0.45
C LEU A 22 -0.03 6.40 1.96
N LEU A 23 1.13 5.94 2.45
CA LEU A 23 1.37 5.79 3.89
C LEU A 23 1.42 7.16 4.58
N ASN A 24 2.08 8.16 3.98
CA ASN A 24 2.12 9.53 4.49
C ASN A 24 0.73 10.17 4.54
N TRP A 25 -0.13 9.89 3.56
CA TRP A 25 -1.52 10.33 3.61
C TRP A 25 -2.29 9.60 4.72
N ALA A 26 -2.14 8.28 4.80
CA ALA A 26 -2.86 7.45 5.77
C ALA A 26 -2.47 7.79 7.23
N SER A 27 -1.23 8.18 7.50
CA SER A 27 -0.80 8.62 8.84
C SER A 27 -1.47 9.91 9.31
N GLY A 28 -1.94 10.75 8.38
CA GLY A 28 -2.78 11.91 8.71
C GLY A 28 -4.21 11.53 9.13
N THR A 29 -4.66 10.32 8.76
CA THR A 29 -6.04 9.85 9.00
C THR A 29 -6.14 8.77 10.08
N ASP A 30 -5.09 7.97 10.24
CA ASP A 30 -5.05 6.82 11.14
C ASP A 30 -3.88 6.95 12.12
N PRO A 31 -4.15 7.09 13.43
CA PRO A 31 -3.12 7.25 14.45
C PRO A 31 -2.23 6.01 14.60
N ILE A 32 -2.69 4.81 14.22
CA ILE A 32 -1.89 3.59 14.22
C ILE A 32 -0.85 3.65 13.08
N VAL A 33 -1.26 4.11 11.90
CA VAL A 33 -0.32 4.30 10.79
C VAL A 33 0.68 5.40 11.14
N SER A 34 0.23 6.45 11.83
CA SER A 34 1.10 7.53 12.32
C SER A 34 2.14 7.04 13.33
N SER A 35 1.75 6.25 14.32
CA SER A 35 2.71 5.69 15.28
C SER A 35 3.68 4.74 14.59
N ILE A 36 3.20 3.89 13.67
CA ILE A 36 4.08 2.99 12.91
C ILE A 36 5.10 3.76 12.07
N LEU A 37 4.72 4.88 11.42
CA LEU A 37 5.68 5.66 10.64
C LEU A 37 6.66 6.47 11.49
N ASN A 38 6.21 7.01 12.63
CA ASN A 38 7.02 7.91 13.46
C ASN A 38 7.86 7.19 14.53
N ASP A 39 7.32 6.14 15.15
CA ASP A 39 8.00 5.38 16.23
C ASP A 39 8.86 4.23 15.72
N SER A 40 8.75 3.87 14.44
CA SER A 40 9.53 2.75 13.92
C SER A 40 10.99 3.15 13.69
N ALA A 41 11.83 2.76 14.65
CA ALA A 41 13.24 3.06 14.72
C ALA A 41 14.01 2.72 13.44
N LYS A 42 14.15 3.66 12.50
CA LYS A 42 15.06 3.75 11.31
C LYS A 42 15.16 2.53 10.36
N ASN A 43 14.62 1.38 10.73
CA ASN A 43 14.63 0.09 10.08
C ASN A 43 13.23 -0.53 10.24
N SER A 44 12.18 0.26 10.12
CA SER A 44 10.81 -0.26 10.20
C SER A 44 10.68 -1.40 9.22
N THR A 45 10.32 -2.57 9.74
CA THR A 45 10.24 -3.80 8.96
C THR A 45 9.30 -3.58 7.77
N TYR A 46 8.22 -2.81 7.95
CA TYR A 46 7.21 -2.49 6.93
C TYR A 46 7.68 -1.61 5.78
N LEU A 47 8.69 -0.76 6.00
CA LEU A 47 9.32 0.02 4.94
C LEU A 47 10.49 -0.74 4.28
N SER A 48 10.82 -1.95 4.73
CA SER A 48 11.81 -2.76 4.03
C SER A 48 11.31 -3.14 2.62
N PRO A 49 12.22 -3.19 1.63
CA PRO A 49 11.91 -3.66 0.27
C PRO A 49 11.07 -4.93 0.19
N TYR A 50 11.34 -5.88 1.09
CA TYR A 50 10.69 -7.19 1.12
C TYR A 50 9.25 -7.08 1.60
N ILE A 51 9.03 -6.44 2.75
CA ILE A 51 7.68 -6.33 3.33
C ILE A 51 6.81 -5.37 2.53
N GLN A 52 7.37 -4.29 1.96
CA GLN A 52 6.62 -3.45 1.02
C GLN A 52 6.08 -4.26 -0.16
N ASN A 53 6.92 -5.12 -0.78
CA ASN A 53 6.49 -5.96 -1.89
C ASN A 53 5.43 -6.99 -1.48
N GLU A 54 5.53 -7.55 -0.27
CA GLU A 54 4.51 -8.44 0.28
C GLU A 54 3.18 -7.72 0.49
N LEU A 55 3.19 -6.55 1.13
CA LEU A 55 2.00 -5.73 1.34
C LEU A 55 1.35 -5.32 0.01
N ILE A 56 2.13 -4.90 -0.97
CA ILE A 56 1.64 -4.58 -2.32
C ILE A 56 0.95 -5.81 -2.95
N SER A 57 1.55 -7.00 -2.79
CA SER A 57 0.99 -8.24 -3.32
C SER A 57 -0.32 -8.63 -2.63
N LEU A 58 -0.39 -8.48 -1.30
CA LEU A 58 -1.59 -8.72 -0.51
C LEU A 58 -2.72 -7.74 -0.87
N LEU A 59 -2.40 -6.45 -1.00
CA LEU A 59 -3.35 -5.42 -1.43
C LEU A 59 -3.88 -5.72 -2.83
N ALA A 60 -3.00 -6.06 -3.77
CA ALA A 60 -3.41 -6.44 -5.12
C ALA A 60 -4.30 -7.68 -5.14
N LEU A 61 -4.01 -8.68 -4.29
CA LEU A 61 -4.85 -9.86 -4.14
C LEU A 61 -6.24 -9.50 -3.60
N HIS A 62 -6.29 -8.71 -2.53
CA HIS A 62 -7.54 -8.30 -1.90
C HIS A 62 -8.43 -7.48 -2.85
N ILE A 63 -7.85 -6.51 -3.56
CA ILE A 63 -8.59 -5.70 -4.55
C ILE A 63 -9.14 -6.59 -5.67
N ARG A 64 -8.35 -7.53 -6.19
CA ARG A 64 -8.82 -8.48 -7.22
C ARG A 64 -9.98 -9.34 -6.72
N GLN A 65 -9.90 -9.81 -5.47
CA GLN A 65 -10.97 -10.59 -4.86
C GLN A 65 -12.25 -9.78 -4.73
N GLN A 66 -12.17 -8.55 -4.18
CA GLN A 66 -13.33 -7.67 -4.04
C GLN A 66 -13.99 -7.35 -5.39
N ILE A 67 -13.19 -7.08 -6.43
CA ILE A 67 -13.73 -6.83 -7.78
C ILE A 67 -14.43 -8.10 -8.31
N SER A 68 -13.79 -9.26 -8.20
CA SER A 68 -14.36 -10.53 -8.66
C SER A 68 -15.66 -10.90 -7.93
N GLU A 69 -15.70 -10.72 -6.62
CA GLU A 69 -16.89 -10.93 -5.79
C GLU A 69 -18.01 -9.97 -6.15
N LYS A 70 -17.67 -8.69 -6.39
CA LYS A 70 -18.63 -7.69 -6.82
C LYS A 70 -19.24 -8.06 -8.18
N GLU A 71 -18.44 -8.41 -9.17
CA GLU A 71 -18.93 -8.86 -10.48
C GLU A 71 -19.83 -10.09 -10.36
N ARG A 72 -19.41 -11.08 -9.56
CA ARG A 72 -20.21 -12.28 -9.29
C ARG A 72 -21.55 -11.94 -8.65
N SER A 73 -21.57 -11.08 -7.63
CA SER A 73 -22.80 -10.65 -6.95
C SER A 73 -23.75 -9.88 -7.89
N LEU A 74 -23.21 -9.05 -8.78
CA LEU A 74 -23.99 -8.32 -9.79
C LEU A 74 -24.56 -9.26 -10.84
N ASN A 75 -23.84 -10.32 -11.22
CA ASN A 75 -24.34 -11.31 -12.15
C ASN A 75 -25.49 -12.14 -11.55
N TYR A 76 -25.40 -12.50 -10.27
CA TYR A 76 -26.51 -13.14 -9.56
C TYR A 76 -27.73 -12.23 -9.38
N ALA A 77 -27.53 -10.94 -9.15
CA ALA A 77 -28.64 -9.97 -9.03
C ALA A 77 -29.34 -9.66 -10.37
N ARG A 78 -28.71 -10.01 -11.50
CA ARG A 78 -29.25 -9.82 -12.86
C ARG A 78 -29.92 -11.09 -13.44
N SER A 79 -29.81 -12.23 -12.75
CA SER A 79 -30.41 -13.52 -13.15
C SER A 79 -31.71 -13.74 -12.40
#